data_AF-A0A812QJA4-F1
#
_entry.id   AF-A0A812QJA4-F1
#
_cell.length_a   1.000
_cell.length_b   1.000
_cell.length_c   1.000
_cell.angle_alpha   90.00
_cell.angle_beta   90.00
_cell.angle_gamma   90.00
#
_symmetry.space_group_name_H-M   'P 1'
#
loop_
_entity.id
_entity.type
_entity.pdbx_description
1 polymer ?
#
loop_
_entity_poly.entity_id
_entity_poly.type
_entity_poly.pdbx_seq_one_letter_code
_entity_poly.pdbx_strand_id
1 'polypeptide(L)'
;MTPTSGTSVCYRGLRDSDPSRFRNVLLNLELSCGDISHFVELQVHHKMILDFNEVSHAHDFYDYFRRELRNTYGKEMENSLNFMLEQRMQLFKEISEVPVLLSVMTMALLHSNQMPSNLFELYDMGLRNMVRSSLNQAQEDEVAATWDMMQKVAVENHLRQKRIFTQHDVDVALSSSPELQKRWLTFVERADVPFVKILSDGDAAEFQFRHLSFQEALVARRLASREGEEPDAPASEEAQQVALRFVRHHGSLASFINTPFFMNMLRIGRGYVGDAFGRYWTLTEPLNDVGLQGLWFLLLGARGVVLVSILRTGKEALSV
;
A
#
# COMPACT_ATOMS: atom_id res chain seq x y z
N MET A 1 50.66 -32.83 -23.89
CA MET A 1 49.27 -32.81 -23.37
C MET A 1 49.29 -32.05 -22.06
N THR A 2 48.98 -30.76 -22.12
CA THR A 2 48.85 -29.85 -20.99
C THR A 2 47.37 -29.80 -20.59
N PRO A 3 47.00 -29.95 -19.31
CA PRO A 3 45.62 -29.80 -18.89
C PRO A 3 45.30 -28.30 -18.74
N THR A 4 44.40 -27.79 -19.57
CA THR A 4 43.82 -26.45 -19.41
C THR A 4 42.71 -26.52 -18.37
N SER A 5 42.97 -26.02 -17.16
CA SER A 5 41.96 -25.76 -16.14
C SER A 5 41.07 -24.59 -16.59
N GLY A 6 39.84 -24.88 -16.99
CA GLY A 6 38.85 -23.86 -17.34
C GLY A 6 38.02 -23.48 -16.12
N THR A 7 38.31 -22.32 -15.53
CA THR A 7 37.44 -21.71 -14.51
C THR A 7 36.30 -20.98 -15.22
N SER A 8 35.09 -21.52 -15.13
CA SER A 8 33.86 -20.90 -15.64
C SER A 8 33.26 -20.03 -14.55
N VAL A 9 33.40 -18.70 -14.65
CA VAL A 9 32.74 -17.73 -13.76
C VAL A 9 31.46 -17.28 -14.45
N CYS A 10 30.31 -17.72 -13.94
CA CYS A 10 29.01 -17.29 -14.43
C CYS A 10 28.56 -16.04 -13.63
N TYR A 11 28.73 -14.85 -14.21
CA TYR A 11 28.13 -13.63 -13.67
C TYR A 11 26.63 -13.62 -13.99
N ARG A 12 25.78 -13.98 -13.03
CA ARG A 12 24.36 -13.59 -13.05
C ARG A 12 24.24 -12.13 -12.57
N GLY A 13 23.56 -11.33 -13.39
CA GLY A 13 23.50 -9.88 -13.28
C GLY A 13 23.00 -9.33 -11.94
N LEU A 14 23.62 -8.21 -11.57
CA LEU A 14 23.28 -7.30 -10.47
C LEU A 14 22.01 -6.49 -10.77
N ARG A 15 20.85 -7.14 -10.89
CA ARG A 15 19.56 -6.44 -10.80
C ARG A 15 18.64 -7.27 -9.89
N ASP A 16 18.03 -6.57 -8.94
CA ASP A 16 17.16 -7.05 -7.86
C ASP A 16 17.92 -7.56 -6.63
N SER A 17 18.07 -6.71 -5.61
CA SER A 17 18.64 -7.09 -4.32
C SER A 17 17.85 -6.44 -3.19
N ASP A 18 16.96 -7.25 -2.63
CA ASP A 18 16.00 -7.00 -1.54
C ASP A 18 16.70 -6.71 -0.18
N PRO A 19 16.12 -5.85 0.68
CA PRO A 19 16.61 -5.55 2.03
C PRO A 19 16.68 -6.73 3.01
N SER A 20 16.06 -7.89 2.72
CA SER A 20 16.08 -9.08 3.58
C SER A 20 17.14 -10.13 3.21
N ARG A 21 17.74 -10.03 2.02
CA ARG A 21 18.83 -10.93 1.60
C ARG A 21 20.17 -10.31 1.95
N PHE A 22 20.79 -10.82 3.01
CA PHE A 22 22.18 -10.51 3.29
C PHE A 22 23.05 -10.92 2.10
N ARG A 23 23.89 -9.99 1.64
CA ARG A 23 24.81 -10.20 0.52
C ARG A 23 25.88 -11.21 0.92
N ASN A 24 25.65 -12.47 0.57
CA ASN A 24 26.65 -13.52 0.70
C ASN A 24 27.30 -13.73 -0.66
N VAL A 25 28.62 -13.72 -0.71
CA VAL A 25 29.33 -14.25 -1.88
C VAL A 25 29.38 -15.75 -1.69
N LEU A 26 28.56 -16.47 -2.44
CA LEU A 26 28.50 -17.92 -2.46
C LEU A 26 29.38 -18.42 -3.60
N LEU A 27 30.44 -19.13 -3.26
CA LEU A 27 31.36 -19.76 -4.21
C LEU A 27 31.18 -21.27 -4.11
N ASN A 28 30.55 -21.85 -5.12
CA ASN A 28 30.50 -23.30 -5.29
C ASN A 28 31.75 -23.76 -6.03
N LEU A 29 32.56 -24.57 -5.37
CA LEU A 29 33.82 -25.07 -5.87
C LEU A 29 33.74 -26.59 -6.00
N GLU A 30 34.19 -27.11 -7.14
CA GLU A 30 34.48 -28.54 -7.27
C GLU A 30 35.96 -28.73 -6.99
N LEU A 31 36.28 -29.42 -5.89
CA LEU A 31 37.64 -29.75 -5.50
C LEU A 31 37.93 -31.18 -5.93
N SER A 32 38.85 -31.35 -6.88
CA SER A 32 39.28 -32.66 -7.35
C SER A 32 40.66 -32.99 -6.82
N CYS A 33 40.80 -34.14 -6.16
CA CYS A 33 42.07 -34.68 -5.72
C CYS A 33 42.17 -36.15 -6.18
N GLY A 34 42.99 -36.40 -7.20
CA GLY A 34 43.04 -37.70 -7.87
C GLY A 34 41.71 -38.02 -8.55
N ASP A 35 41.18 -39.22 -8.30
CA ASP A 35 39.91 -39.71 -8.87
C ASP A 35 38.66 -39.30 -8.04
N ILE A 36 38.83 -38.48 -7.01
CA ILE A 36 37.75 -38.06 -6.12
C ILE A 36 37.48 -36.58 -6.34
N SER A 37 36.23 -36.23 -6.69
CA SER A 37 35.76 -34.84 -6.70
C SER A 37 34.70 -34.61 -5.62
N HIS A 38 34.82 -33.46 -4.94
CA HIS A 38 33.88 -33.01 -3.92
C HIS A 38 33.36 -31.61 -4.29
N PHE A 39 32.05 -31.43 -4.19
CA PHE A 39 31.45 -30.11 -4.26
C PHE A 39 31.46 -29.47 -2.87
N VAL A 40 32.04 -28.29 -2.78
CA VAL A 40 32.14 -27.50 -1.55
C VAL A 40 31.55 -26.13 -1.79
N GLU A 41 30.68 -25.69 -0.88
CA GLU A 41 30.14 -24.34 -0.87
C GLU A 41 30.94 -23.49 0.12
N LEU A 42 31.53 -22.41 -0.38
CA LEU A 42 32.21 -21.39 0.43
C LEU A 42 31.33 -20.14 0.50
N GLN A 43 30.88 -19.80 1.70
CA GLN A 43 30.15 -18.56 1.95
C GLN A 43 31.10 -17.51 2.54
N VAL A 44 31.22 -16.36 1.87
CA VAL A 44 32.01 -15.23 2.37
C VAL A 44 31.07 -14.13 2.86
N HIS A 45 31.21 -13.78 4.14
CA HIS A 45 30.43 -12.74 4.80
C HIS A 45 31.30 -11.53 5.11
N HIS A 46 30.75 -10.33 4.93
CA HIS A 46 31.41 -9.10 5.37
C HIS A 46 31.24 -8.93 6.88
N LYS A 47 32.33 -8.69 7.62
CA LYS A 47 32.32 -8.61 9.09
C LYS A 47 31.27 -7.64 9.65
N MET A 48 31.18 -6.42 9.11
CA MET A 48 30.19 -5.44 9.58
C MET A 48 28.73 -5.88 9.36
N ILE A 49 28.47 -6.77 8.40
CA ILE A 49 27.13 -7.31 8.14
C ILE A 49 26.80 -8.38 9.18
N LEU A 50 27.78 -9.21 9.55
CA LEU A 50 27.64 -10.18 10.65
C LEU A 50 27.41 -9.46 11.98
N ASP A 51 28.21 -8.43 12.28
CA ASP A 51 28.09 -7.65 13.52
C ASP A 51 26.72 -6.94 13.60
N PHE A 52 26.20 -6.40 12.49
CA PHE A 52 24.84 -5.83 12.44
C PHE A 52 23.74 -6.87 12.63
N ASN A 53 23.93 -8.10 12.11
CA ASN A 53 22.99 -9.20 12.29
C ASN A 53 22.88 -9.62 13.77
N GLU A 54 24.00 -9.69 14.48
CA GLU A 54 24.03 -10.01 15.92
C GLU A 54 23.34 -8.94 16.78
N VAL A 55 23.43 -7.67 16.39
CA VAL A 55 22.85 -6.55 17.15
C VAL A 55 21.37 -6.30 16.81
N SER A 56 20.94 -6.58 15.58
CA SER A 56 19.60 -6.20 15.09
C SER A 56 18.47 -7.13 15.53
N HIS A 57 18.76 -8.29 16.15
CA HIS A 57 17.76 -9.32 16.49
C HIS A 57 16.85 -9.71 15.31
N ALA A 58 17.26 -9.45 14.06
CA ALA A 58 16.44 -9.69 12.88
C ALA A 58 16.07 -11.17 12.73
N HIS A 59 16.93 -12.06 13.25
CA HIS A 59 16.68 -13.49 13.29
C HIS A 59 15.50 -13.86 14.21
N ASP A 60 15.29 -13.16 15.32
CA ASP A 60 14.21 -13.43 16.27
C ASP A 60 12.84 -13.11 15.66
N PHE A 61 12.74 -12.00 14.92
CA PHE A 61 11.54 -11.64 14.17
C PHE A 61 11.30 -12.61 13.01
N TYR A 62 12.34 -12.95 12.26
CA TYR A 62 12.27 -13.91 11.17
C TYR A 62 11.81 -15.28 11.66
N ASP A 63 12.34 -15.76 12.79
CA ASP A 63 11.97 -17.03 13.42
C ASP A 63 10.56 -17.01 13.99
N TYR A 64 10.11 -15.89 14.58
CA TYR A 64 8.74 -15.73 15.04
C TYR A 64 7.75 -15.91 13.87
N PHE A 65 7.92 -15.16 12.78
CA PHE A 65 7.02 -15.27 11.63
C PHE A 65 7.15 -16.62 10.92
N ARG A 66 8.36 -17.19 10.86
CA ARG A 66 8.56 -18.53 10.30
C ARG A 66 7.85 -19.58 11.14
N ARG A 67 7.86 -19.49 12.48
CA ARG A 67 7.13 -20.42 13.37
C ARG A 67 5.62 -20.27 13.22
N GLU A 68 5.11 -19.04 13.19
CA GLU A 68 3.68 -18.77 13.03
C GLU A 68 3.13 -19.36 11.72
N LEU A 69 3.91 -19.29 10.63
CA LEU A 69 3.48 -19.71 9.30
C LEU A 69 3.89 -21.16 8.95
N ARG A 70 4.85 -21.76 9.66
CA ARG A 70 5.30 -23.16 9.46
C ARG A 70 4.36 -24.19 10.06
N ASN A 71 3.57 -23.80 11.05
CA ASN A 71 2.50 -24.65 11.60
C ASN A 71 1.41 -24.98 10.55
N THR A 72 1.47 -24.33 9.38
CA THR A 72 0.41 -24.39 8.41
C THR A 72 0.72 -25.33 7.24
N TYR A 73 1.87 -25.30 6.52
CA TYR A 73 2.02 -26.10 5.26
C TYR A 73 3.48 -26.35 4.74
N GLY A 74 3.64 -27.25 3.73
CA GLY A 74 4.89 -27.90 3.24
C GLY A 74 5.80 -27.19 2.21
N LYS A 75 6.60 -27.92 1.40
CA LYS A 75 7.79 -27.39 0.64
C LYS A 75 7.53 -26.37 -0.50
N GLU A 76 6.52 -26.52 -1.36
CA GLU A 76 6.16 -25.46 -2.33
C GLU A 76 5.69 -24.17 -1.62
N MET A 77 5.18 -24.34 -0.41
CA MET A 77 4.85 -23.26 0.50
C MET A 77 6.09 -22.56 1.04
N GLU A 78 7.29 -23.14 1.04
CA GLU A 78 8.48 -22.48 1.59
C GLU A 78 8.89 -21.27 0.75
N ASN A 79 8.72 -21.34 -0.57
CA ASN A 79 8.93 -20.20 -1.47
C ASN A 79 7.83 -19.14 -1.32
N SER A 80 6.57 -19.56 -1.21
CA SER A 80 5.44 -18.67 -0.92
C SER A 80 5.56 -18.02 0.46
N LEU A 81 6.08 -18.76 1.43
CA LEU A 81 6.35 -18.33 2.79
C LEU A 81 7.44 -17.28 2.81
N ASN A 82 8.55 -17.51 2.13
CA ASN A 82 9.61 -16.51 2.01
C ASN A 82 9.10 -15.22 1.37
N PHE A 83 8.26 -15.32 0.34
CA PHE A 83 7.63 -14.15 -0.28
C PHE A 83 6.67 -13.43 0.68
N MET A 84 5.80 -14.15 1.41
CA MET A 84 4.91 -13.56 2.41
C MET A 84 5.69 -12.92 3.57
N LEU A 85 6.77 -13.55 4.01
CA LEU A 85 7.68 -13.03 5.03
C LEU A 85 8.35 -11.74 4.56
N GLU A 86 8.88 -11.74 3.35
CA GLU A 86 9.53 -10.57 2.73
C GLU A 86 8.56 -9.38 2.65
N GLN A 87 7.33 -9.62 2.19
CA GLN A 87 6.28 -8.59 2.17
C GLN A 87 5.97 -8.03 3.56
N ARG A 88 5.84 -8.91 4.56
CA ARG A 88 5.56 -8.51 5.95
C ARG A 88 6.72 -7.77 6.59
N MET A 89 7.96 -8.18 6.34
CA MET A 89 9.16 -7.49 6.83
C MET A 89 9.29 -6.11 6.20
N GLN A 90 9.01 -5.99 4.90
CA GLN A 90 9.03 -4.70 4.22
C GLN A 90 7.95 -3.75 4.77
N LEU A 91 6.75 -4.26 5.05
CA LEU A 91 5.71 -3.50 5.72
C LEU A 91 6.14 -3.07 7.14
N PHE A 92 6.73 -3.98 7.92
CA PHE A 92 7.17 -3.65 9.28
C PHE A 92 8.28 -2.61 9.30
N LYS A 93 9.25 -2.71 8.37
CA LYS A 93 10.27 -1.69 8.16
C LYS A 93 9.63 -0.34 7.90
N GLU A 94 8.68 -0.27 6.97
CA GLU A 94 7.97 0.96 6.65
C GLU A 94 7.21 1.53 7.86
N ILE A 95 6.55 0.66 8.64
CA ILE A 95 5.85 1.06 9.88
C ILE A 95 6.83 1.63 10.90
N SER A 96 7.99 1.00 11.08
CA SER A 96 9.00 1.39 12.07
C SER A 96 9.65 2.75 11.76
N GLU A 97 9.70 3.13 10.47
CA GLU A 97 10.26 4.41 10.03
C GLU A 97 9.27 5.58 10.18
N VAL A 98 7.96 5.31 10.34
CA VAL A 98 6.90 6.32 10.38
C VAL A 98 6.08 6.20 11.67
N PRO A 99 6.26 7.09 12.67
CA PRO A 99 5.58 6.99 13.97
C PRO A 99 4.04 6.89 13.89
N VAL A 100 3.43 7.56 12.91
CA VAL A 100 1.98 7.49 12.71
C VAL A 100 1.52 6.08 12.30
N LEU A 101 2.30 5.37 11.49
CA LEU A 101 1.98 3.99 11.10
C LEU A 101 2.07 3.04 12.30
N LEU A 102 3.01 3.27 13.22
CA LEU A 102 3.12 2.48 14.45
C LEU A 102 1.88 2.66 15.34
N SER A 103 1.37 3.88 15.47
CA SER A 103 0.12 4.16 16.17
C SER A 103 -1.08 3.48 15.50
N VAL A 104 -1.16 3.52 14.16
CA VAL A 104 -2.21 2.81 13.40
C VAL A 104 -2.10 1.29 13.58
N MET A 105 -0.88 0.73 13.61
CA MET A 105 -0.65 -0.69 13.84
C MET A 105 -1.10 -1.13 15.22
N THR A 106 -0.81 -0.31 16.24
CA THR A 106 -1.29 -0.56 17.61
C THR A 106 -2.83 -0.62 17.64
N MET A 107 -3.50 0.30 16.95
CA MET A 107 -4.95 0.31 16.83
C MET A 107 -5.48 -0.89 16.01
N ALA A 108 -4.79 -1.29 14.94
CA ALA A 108 -5.18 -2.43 14.11
C ALA A 108 -5.15 -3.75 14.89
N LEU A 109 -4.16 -3.92 15.76
CA LEU A 109 -3.94 -5.13 16.55
C LEU A 109 -4.67 -5.13 17.91
N LEU A 110 -5.30 -4.02 18.32
CA LEU A 110 -5.92 -3.86 19.64
C LEU A 110 -6.92 -4.97 20.00
N HIS A 111 -7.64 -5.50 18.99
CA HIS A 111 -8.65 -6.54 19.15
C HIS A 111 -8.49 -7.70 18.15
N SER A 112 -7.33 -7.81 17.50
CA SER A 112 -7.09 -8.81 16.46
C SER A 112 -5.66 -9.34 16.54
N ASN A 113 -5.54 -10.67 16.43
CA ASN A 113 -4.24 -11.33 16.25
C ASN A 113 -3.82 -11.39 14.77
N GLN A 114 -4.67 -10.91 13.86
CA GLN A 114 -4.37 -10.91 12.43
C GLN A 114 -3.45 -9.74 12.10
N MET A 115 -2.25 -10.05 11.61
CA MET A 115 -1.31 -9.06 11.11
C MET A 115 -1.79 -8.51 9.75
N PRO A 116 -1.80 -7.18 9.54
CA PRO A 116 -2.08 -6.61 8.22
C PRO A 116 -1.00 -7.05 7.22
N SER A 117 -1.43 -7.39 6.01
CA SER A 117 -0.54 -7.90 4.94
C SER A 117 0.09 -6.77 4.13
N ASN A 118 -0.50 -5.58 4.17
CA ASN A 118 -0.04 -4.39 3.45
C ASN A 118 -0.56 -3.11 4.13
N LEU A 119 -0.18 -1.94 3.60
CA LEU A 119 -0.61 -0.64 4.12
C LEU A 119 -2.12 -0.44 4.06
N PHE A 120 -2.78 -0.92 3.01
CA PHE A 120 -4.23 -0.78 2.85
C PHE A 120 -4.96 -1.46 4.01
N GLU A 121 -4.63 -2.72 4.29
CA GLU A 121 -5.20 -3.48 5.39
C GLU A 121 -4.86 -2.86 6.75
N LEU A 122 -3.62 -2.40 6.93
CA LEU A 122 -3.19 -1.70 8.15
C LEU A 122 -4.10 -0.49 8.46
N TYR A 123 -4.33 0.36 7.46
CA TYR A 123 -5.19 1.52 7.63
C TYR A 123 -6.67 1.15 7.78
N ASP A 124 -7.20 0.20 7.00
CA ASP A 124 -8.62 -0.22 7.11
C ASP A 124 -8.90 -0.79 8.51
N MET A 125 -8.05 -1.69 9.01
CA MET A 125 -8.16 -2.26 10.35
C MET A 125 -8.00 -1.18 11.44
N GLY A 126 -6.93 -0.38 11.37
CA GLY A 126 -6.61 0.60 12.39
C GLY A 126 -7.65 1.72 12.49
N LEU A 127 -8.12 2.25 11.36
CA LEU A 127 -9.12 3.33 11.35
C LEU A 127 -10.51 2.81 11.73
N ARG A 128 -10.91 1.60 11.32
CA ARG A 128 -12.17 1.00 11.80
C ARG A 128 -12.15 0.78 13.32
N ASN A 129 -11.04 0.30 13.87
CA ASN A 129 -10.89 0.16 15.32
C ASN A 129 -10.88 1.50 16.05
N MET A 130 -10.32 2.56 15.46
CA MET A 130 -10.44 3.92 15.99
C MET A 130 -11.90 4.40 16.03
N VAL A 131 -12.68 4.18 14.97
CA VAL A 131 -14.13 4.49 14.98
C VAL A 131 -14.83 3.71 16.09
N ARG A 132 -14.62 2.40 16.16
CA ARG A 132 -15.22 1.54 17.18
C ARG A 132 -14.87 2.01 18.60
N SER A 133 -13.63 2.45 18.81
CA SER A 133 -13.16 2.99 20.09
C SER A 133 -13.84 4.32 20.44
N SER A 134 -13.95 5.26 19.48
CA SER A 134 -14.65 6.54 19.70
C SER A 134 -16.15 6.37 19.99
N LEU A 135 -16.74 5.28 19.51
CA LEU A 135 -18.14 4.95 19.74
C LEU A 135 -18.37 4.08 20.99
N ASN A 136 -17.36 3.91 21.86
CA ASN A 136 -17.45 3.04 23.05
C ASN A 136 -17.95 1.62 22.75
N GLN A 137 -17.44 1.01 21.67
CA GLN A 137 -17.84 -0.33 21.22
C GLN A 137 -19.33 -0.43 20.83
N ALA A 138 -19.88 0.62 20.20
CA ALA A 138 -21.22 0.60 19.62
C ALA A 138 -21.42 -0.55 18.61
N GLN A 139 -22.69 -0.80 18.28
CA GLN A 139 -23.10 -1.82 17.31
C GLN A 139 -22.43 -1.61 15.95
N GLU A 140 -22.20 -2.69 15.21
CA GLU A 140 -21.48 -2.65 13.92
C GLU A 140 -22.18 -1.74 12.89
N ASP A 141 -23.51 -1.61 12.95
CA ASP A 141 -24.27 -0.69 12.10
C ASP A 141 -23.88 0.78 12.32
N GLU A 142 -23.61 1.18 13.57
CA GLU A 142 -23.17 2.54 13.89
C GLU A 142 -21.73 2.79 13.43
N VAL A 143 -20.87 1.78 13.56
CA VAL A 143 -19.50 1.82 13.04
C VAL A 143 -19.53 1.95 11.52
N ALA A 144 -20.37 1.16 10.82
CA ALA A 144 -20.53 1.20 9.38
C ALA A 144 -21.07 2.55 8.89
N ALA A 145 -22.09 3.11 9.55
CA ALA A 145 -22.63 4.43 9.21
C ALA A 145 -21.61 5.56 9.42
N THR A 146 -20.86 5.51 10.52
CA THR A 146 -19.79 6.48 10.81
C THR A 146 -18.65 6.33 9.80
N TRP A 147 -18.30 5.09 9.43
CA TRP A 147 -17.32 4.80 8.40
C TRP A 147 -17.71 5.37 7.04
N ASP A 148 -18.96 5.16 6.60
CA ASP A 148 -19.49 5.73 5.35
C ASP A 148 -19.44 7.26 5.36
N MET A 149 -19.85 7.89 6.46
CA MET A 149 -19.78 9.34 6.65
C MET A 149 -18.34 9.86 6.49
N MET A 150 -17.38 9.25 7.18
CA MET A 150 -15.98 9.69 7.13
C MET A 150 -15.36 9.49 5.74
N GLN A 151 -15.71 8.42 5.03
CA GLN A 151 -15.28 8.21 3.65
C GLN A 151 -15.82 9.27 2.69
N LYS A 152 -17.11 9.63 2.80
CA LYS A 152 -17.73 10.68 1.97
C LYS A 152 -17.06 12.04 2.19
N VAL A 153 -16.84 12.43 3.44
CA VAL A 153 -16.13 13.66 3.82
C VAL A 153 -14.69 13.62 3.31
N ALA A 154 -13.98 12.50 3.45
CA ALA A 154 -12.60 12.37 2.95
C ALA A 154 -12.54 12.52 1.42
N VAL A 155 -13.44 11.87 0.67
CA VAL A 155 -13.50 11.95 -0.80
C VAL A 155 -13.72 13.38 -1.28
N GLU A 156 -14.70 14.08 -0.73
CA GLU A 156 -15.00 15.45 -1.17
C GLU A 156 -13.81 16.38 -0.97
N ASN A 157 -13.18 16.30 0.20
CA ASN A 157 -12.06 17.17 0.55
C ASN A 157 -10.78 16.78 -0.19
N HIS A 158 -10.53 15.48 -0.38
CA HIS A 158 -9.34 15.03 -1.09
C HIS A 158 -9.42 15.38 -2.58
N LEU A 159 -10.60 15.24 -3.19
CA LEU A 159 -10.86 15.67 -4.57
C LEU A 159 -10.46 17.14 -4.79
N ARG A 160 -10.79 18.01 -3.84
CA ARG A 160 -10.47 19.45 -3.87
C ARG A 160 -9.10 19.80 -3.30
N GLN A 161 -8.28 18.80 -2.96
CA GLN A 161 -6.95 18.97 -2.36
C GLN A 161 -6.95 19.76 -1.04
N LYS A 162 -8.06 19.70 -0.29
CA LYS A 162 -8.22 20.39 0.99
C LYS A 162 -7.68 19.54 2.14
N ARG A 163 -6.78 20.13 2.92
CA ARG A 163 -6.28 19.60 4.21
C ARG A 163 -7.04 20.15 5.40
N ILE A 164 -7.58 21.36 5.25
CA ILE A 164 -8.48 22.03 6.18
C ILE A 164 -9.77 22.25 5.40
N PHE A 165 -10.89 21.90 6.00
CA PHE A 165 -12.20 21.95 5.36
C PHE A 165 -13.24 22.54 6.32
N THR A 166 -14.29 23.13 5.78
CA THR A 166 -15.31 23.82 6.58
C THR A 166 -16.57 22.98 6.74
N GLN A 167 -17.50 23.43 7.58
CA GLN A 167 -18.83 22.82 7.67
C GLN A 167 -19.53 22.77 6.31
N HIS A 168 -19.36 23.80 5.48
CA HIS A 168 -19.90 23.81 4.11
C HIS A 168 -19.35 22.66 3.25
N ASP A 169 -18.06 22.33 3.36
CA ASP A 169 -17.48 21.20 2.64
C ASP A 169 -18.10 19.86 3.08
N VAL A 170 -18.39 19.72 4.38
CA VAL A 170 -19.08 18.55 4.93
C VAL A 170 -20.51 18.46 4.42
N ASP A 171 -21.24 19.58 4.42
CA ASP A 171 -22.62 19.63 3.92
C ASP A 171 -22.70 19.23 2.45
N VAL A 172 -21.73 19.66 1.63
CA VAL A 172 -21.63 19.21 0.23
C VAL A 172 -21.36 17.70 0.15
N ALA A 173 -20.41 17.19 0.95
CA ALA A 173 -20.05 15.77 0.97
C ALA A 173 -21.21 14.85 1.38
N LEU A 174 -22.07 15.33 2.28
CA LEU A 174 -23.17 14.57 2.89
C LEU A 174 -24.56 14.98 2.35
N SER A 175 -24.62 15.80 1.31
CA SER A 175 -25.86 16.35 0.75
C SER A 175 -26.89 15.29 0.33
N SER A 176 -26.43 14.10 -0.06
CA SER A 176 -27.27 12.96 -0.44
C SER A 176 -27.63 12.05 0.75
N SER A 177 -27.24 12.38 1.98
CA SER A 177 -27.41 11.51 3.15
C SER A 177 -27.70 12.32 4.43
N PRO A 178 -28.95 12.78 4.63
CA PRO A 178 -29.34 13.60 5.79
C PRO A 178 -29.04 12.95 7.14
N GLU A 179 -29.18 11.63 7.24
CA GLU A 179 -28.88 10.87 8.47
C GLU A 179 -27.39 10.96 8.86
N LEU A 180 -26.49 10.96 7.87
CA LEU A 180 -25.06 11.10 8.12
C LEU A 180 -24.71 12.55 8.48
N GLN A 181 -25.41 13.53 7.92
CA GLN A 181 -25.23 14.93 8.30
C GLN A 181 -25.65 15.15 9.76
N LYS A 182 -26.79 14.59 10.18
CA LYS A 182 -27.21 14.63 11.59
C LYS A 182 -26.20 13.96 12.52
N ARG A 183 -25.63 12.82 12.09
CA ARG A 183 -24.57 12.11 12.82
C ARG A 183 -23.31 12.98 12.95
N TRP A 184 -22.87 13.63 11.88
CA TRP A 184 -21.74 14.56 11.92
C TRP A 184 -21.96 15.67 12.94
N LEU A 185 -23.10 16.34 12.91
CA LEU A 185 -23.44 17.41 13.86
C LEU A 185 -23.42 16.92 15.31
N THR A 186 -23.91 15.70 15.55
CA THR A 186 -23.85 15.08 16.89
C THR A 186 -22.42 14.89 17.40
N PHE A 187 -21.47 14.55 16.51
CA PHE A 187 -20.05 14.46 16.89
C PHE A 187 -19.42 15.83 17.11
N VAL A 188 -19.78 16.83 16.31
CA VAL A 188 -19.30 18.22 16.48
C VAL A 188 -19.78 18.79 17.82
N GLU A 189 -21.05 18.61 18.18
CA GLU A 189 -21.60 19.03 19.48
C GLU A 189 -20.88 18.39 20.67
N ARG A 190 -20.37 17.17 20.51
CA ARG A 190 -19.59 16.45 21.52
C ARG A 190 -18.10 16.78 21.49
N ALA A 191 -17.65 17.59 20.53
CA ALA A 191 -16.25 17.86 20.23
C ALA A 191 -15.39 16.59 20.01
N ASP A 192 -16.01 15.51 19.54
CA ASP A 192 -15.35 14.20 19.39
C ASP A 192 -15.66 13.57 18.03
N VAL A 193 -15.19 14.23 16.97
CA VAL A 193 -15.26 13.67 15.62
C VAL A 193 -14.11 12.67 15.43
N PRO A 194 -14.39 11.41 15.06
CA PRO A 194 -13.35 10.39 14.92
C PRO A 194 -12.22 10.85 14.00
N PHE A 195 -10.96 10.73 14.48
CA PHE A 195 -9.72 11.10 13.79
C PHE A 195 -9.71 12.48 13.09
N VAL A 196 -10.60 13.38 13.46
CA VAL A 196 -10.65 14.77 13.02
C VAL A 196 -10.35 15.67 14.21
N LYS A 197 -9.70 16.80 13.93
CA LYS A 197 -9.47 17.90 14.84
C LYS A 197 -10.39 19.05 14.43
N ILE A 198 -11.11 19.60 15.40
CA ILE A 198 -11.83 20.85 15.26
C ILE A 198 -10.83 21.98 15.52
N LEU A 199 -10.63 22.85 14.53
CA LEU A 199 -9.65 23.95 14.58
C LEU A 199 -10.30 25.25 15.06
N SER A 200 -11.51 25.50 14.62
CA SER A 200 -12.37 26.63 15.02
C SER A 200 -13.81 26.14 15.19
N ASP A 201 -14.57 26.82 16.04
CA ASP A 201 -15.99 26.56 16.28
C ASP A 201 -16.84 27.78 15.88
N GLY A 202 -18.13 27.58 15.61
CA GLY A 202 -19.09 28.61 15.18
C GLY A 202 -19.37 28.62 13.66
N ASP A 203 -19.85 29.74 13.14
CA ASP A 203 -20.31 29.89 11.73
C ASP A 203 -19.22 29.60 10.68
N ALA A 204 -17.95 29.66 11.08
CA ALA A 204 -16.78 29.31 10.27
C ALA A 204 -16.01 28.13 10.90
N ALA A 205 -16.72 27.08 11.30
CA ALA A 205 -16.10 25.88 11.83
C ALA A 205 -15.15 25.25 10.80
N GLU A 206 -13.89 25.05 11.21
CA GLU A 206 -12.83 24.45 10.43
C GLU A 206 -12.41 23.11 11.03
N PHE A 207 -12.20 22.14 10.16
CA PHE A 207 -11.89 20.77 10.50
C PHE A 207 -10.64 20.31 9.73
N GLN A 208 -9.91 19.38 10.35
CA GLN A 208 -8.75 18.76 9.71
C GLN A 208 -8.62 17.32 10.21
N PHE A 209 -8.38 16.37 9.29
CA PHE A 209 -7.99 15.02 9.70
C PHE A 209 -6.69 15.09 10.51
N ARG A 210 -6.63 14.39 11.65
CA ARG A 210 -5.47 14.39 12.56
C ARG A 210 -4.17 14.04 11.85
N HIS A 211 -4.25 13.26 10.77
CA HIS A 211 -3.16 13.06 9.83
C HIS A 211 -3.70 12.96 8.40
N LEU A 212 -2.99 13.53 7.42
CA LEU A 212 -3.41 13.51 6.01
C LEU A 212 -3.59 12.08 5.47
N SER A 213 -2.75 11.14 5.93
CA SER A 213 -2.86 9.74 5.51
C SER A 213 -4.17 9.06 5.91
N PHE A 214 -4.89 9.58 6.91
CA PHE A 214 -6.21 9.07 7.25
C PHE A 214 -7.24 9.44 6.18
N GLN A 215 -7.20 10.69 5.71
CA GLN A 215 -8.01 11.13 4.58
C GLN A 215 -7.69 10.31 3.32
N GLU A 216 -6.40 10.14 3.02
CA GLU A 216 -5.94 9.35 1.86
C GLU A 216 -6.38 7.89 1.94
N ALA A 217 -6.26 7.26 3.12
CA ALA A 217 -6.69 5.88 3.33
C ALA A 217 -8.21 5.70 3.21
N LEU A 218 -9.00 6.62 3.72
CA LEU A 218 -10.47 6.59 3.60
C LEU A 218 -10.91 6.69 2.14
N VAL A 219 -10.23 7.53 1.35
CA VAL A 219 -10.46 7.63 -0.11
C VAL A 219 -10.07 6.35 -0.81
N ALA A 220 -8.88 5.81 -0.52
CA ALA A 220 -8.42 4.54 -1.09
C ALA A 220 -9.41 3.41 -0.77
N ARG A 221 -9.93 3.35 0.47
CA ARG A 221 -10.91 2.33 0.86
C ARG A 221 -12.22 2.45 0.09
N ARG A 222 -12.68 3.68 -0.18
CA ARG A 222 -13.90 3.92 -0.97
C ARG A 222 -13.72 3.50 -2.42
N LEU A 223 -12.56 3.82 -3.02
CA LEU A 223 -12.20 3.40 -4.37
C LEU A 223 -11.98 1.88 -4.49
N ALA A 224 -11.66 1.21 -3.39
CA ALA A 224 -11.50 -0.24 -3.33
C ALA A 224 -12.81 -1.00 -3.03
N SER A 225 -13.97 -0.34 -3.04
CA SER A 225 -15.27 -1.00 -2.86
C SER A 225 -15.57 -1.95 -4.02
N ARG A 226 -16.20 -3.09 -3.75
CA ARG A 226 -16.44 -4.17 -4.71
C ARG A 226 -17.89 -4.64 -4.73
N GLU A 227 -18.31 -5.21 -5.85
CA GLU A 227 -19.63 -5.82 -6.00
C GLU A 227 -19.61 -7.26 -5.46
N GLY A 228 -20.06 -7.43 -4.22
CA GLY A 228 -20.14 -8.74 -3.58
C GLY A 228 -18.90 -9.12 -2.77
N GLU A 229 -18.91 -10.35 -2.23
CA GLU A 229 -17.91 -10.84 -1.28
C GLU A 229 -16.75 -11.61 -1.94
N GLU A 230 -16.87 -11.89 -3.24
CA GLU A 230 -15.87 -12.70 -3.92
C GLU A 230 -14.52 -11.98 -4.02
N PRO A 231 -13.40 -12.70 -3.81
CA PRO A 231 -12.06 -12.15 -3.97
C PRO A 231 -11.82 -11.56 -5.36
N ASP A 232 -12.57 -11.99 -6.39
CA ASP A 232 -12.44 -11.56 -7.78
C ASP A 232 -13.55 -10.60 -8.26
N ALA A 233 -14.41 -10.14 -7.35
CA ALA A 233 -15.46 -9.18 -7.65
C ALA A 233 -14.94 -7.89 -8.29
N PRO A 234 -15.66 -7.33 -9.29
CA PRO A 234 -15.31 -6.05 -9.90
C PRO A 234 -15.51 -4.90 -8.91
N ALA A 235 -14.91 -3.74 -9.22
CA ALA A 235 -15.13 -2.52 -8.46
C ALA A 235 -16.61 -2.10 -8.50
N SER A 236 -17.15 -1.70 -7.34
CA SER A 236 -18.57 -1.30 -7.22
C SER A 236 -18.91 -0.09 -8.06
N GLU A 237 -20.19 0.08 -8.40
CA GLU A 237 -20.67 1.28 -9.07
C GLU A 237 -20.25 2.55 -8.29
N GLU A 238 -20.33 2.56 -6.96
CA GLU A 238 -19.88 3.73 -6.19
C GLU A 238 -18.38 3.99 -6.35
N ALA A 239 -17.54 2.95 -6.34
CA ALA A 239 -16.10 3.09 -6.55
C ALA A 239 -15.79 3.69 -7.92
N GLN A 240 -16.47 3.22 -8.97
CA GLN A 240 -16.33 3.74 -10.33
C GLN A 240 -16.82 5.20 -10.45
N GLN A 241 -17.91 5.55 -9.78
CA GLN A 241 -18.40 6.94 -9.74
C GLN A 241 -17.42 7.86 -9.02
N VAL A 242 -16.79 7.42 -7.92
CA VAL A 242 -15.75 8.19 -7.24
C VAL A 242 -14.53 8.38 -8.15
N ALA A 243 -14.06 7.31 -8.81
CA ALA A 243 -12.97 7.40 -9.77
C ALA A 243 -13.28 8.38 -10.93
N LEU A 244 -14.50 8.34 -11.46
CA LEU A 244 -14.98 9.27 -12.48
C LEU A 244 -14.91 10.72 -12.02
N ARG A 245 -15.26 10.99 -10.75
CA ARG A 245 -15.18 12.34 -10.20
C ARG A 245 -13.74 12.87 -10.18
N PHE A 246 -12.76 12.05 -9.78
CA PHE A 246 -11.34 12.42 -9.86
C PHE A 246 -10.91 12.71 -11.30
N VAL A 247 -11.22 11.81 -12.23
CA VAL A 247 -10.87 11.97 -13.65
C VAL A 247 -11.50 13.24 -14.23
N ARG A 248 -12.78 13.49 -13.96
CA ARG A 248 -13.49 14.69 -14.46
C ARG A 248 -12.97 15.98 -13.83
N HIS A 249 -12.71 15.97 -12.52
CA HIS A 249 -12.22 17.16 -11.81
C HIS A 249 -10.83 17.59 -12.31
N HIS A 250 -9.99 16.62 -12.68
CA HIS A 250 -8.64 16.89 -13.21
C HIS A 250 -8.55 16.88 -14.74
N GLY A 251 -9.67 16.68 -15.45
CA GLY A 251 -9.74 16.64 -16.90
C GLY A 251 -9.35 15.30 -17.54
N SER A 252 -8.35 14.60 -16.98
CA SER A 252 -7.89 13.29 -17.48
C SER A 252 -7.31 12.43 -16.36
N LEU A 253 -7.21 11.11 -16.58
CA LEU A 253 -6.52 10.19 -15.65
C LEU A 253 -5.04 10.57 -15.53
N ALA A 254 -4.40 10.96 -16.63
CA ALA A 254 -3.00 11.37 -16.67
C ALA A 254 -2.74 12.63 -15.82
N SER A 255 -3.58 13.65 -15.94
CA SER A 255 -3.53 14.87 -15.12
C SER A 255 -3.72 14.56 -13.63
N PHE A 256 -4.67 13.68 -13.30
CA PHE A 256 -4.87 13.20 -11.94
C PHE A 256 -3.62 12.51 -11.36
N ILE A 257 -3.07 11.48 -12.02
CA ILE A 257 -1.92 10.74 -11.48
C ILE A 257 -0.61 11.55 -11.50
N ASN A 258 -0.48 12.54 -12.38
CA ASN A 258 0.65 13.47 -12.39
C ASN A 258 0.68 14.40 -11.17
N THR A 259 -0.40 14.46 -10.39
CA THR A 259 -0.54 15.36 -9.25
C THR A 259 0.05 14.73 -7.98
N PRO A 260 1.13 15.32 -7.38
CA PRO A 260 1.81 14.74 -6.22
C PRO A 260 0.92 14.55 -4.99
N PHE A 261 -0.12 15.37 -4.85
CA PHE A 261 -1.05 15.33 -3.73
C PHE A 261 -1.76 13.96 -3.57
N PHE A 262 -1.99 13.24 -4.67
CA PHE A 262 -2.71 11.95 -4.64
C PHE A 262 -1.80 10.74 -4.46
N MET A 263 -0.48 10.93 -4.47
CA MET A 263 0.46 9.82 -4.52
C MET A 263 0.37 8.90 -3.33
N ASN A 264 0.24 9.44 -2.11
CA ASN A 264 0.17 8.58 -0.94
C ASN A 264 -1.18 7.84 -0.87
N MET A 265 -2.27 8.42 -1.36
CA MET A 265 -3.56 7.70 -1.51
C MET A 265 -3.44 6.51 -2.48
N LEU A 266 -2.82 6.73 -3.65
CA LEU A 266 -2.56 5.64 -4.61
C LEU A 266 -1.61 4.58 -4.04
N ARG A 267 -0.58 5.01 -3.29
CA ARG A 267 0.37 4.11 -2.61
C ARG A 267 -0.29 3.26 -1.54
N ILE A 268 -1.15 3.85 -0.71
CA ILE A 268 -1.94 3.14 0.30
C ILE A 268 -2.88 2.16 -0.40
N GLY A 269 -3.57 2.60 -1.46
CA GLY A 269 -4.52 1.80 -2.22
C GLY A 269 -3.92 0.81 -3.22
N ARG A 270 -2.59 0.66 -3.28
CA ARG A 270 -1.92 -0.22 -4.26
C ARG A 270 -2.46 -1.65 -4.14
N GLY A 271 -2.82 -2.26 -5.27
CA GLY A 271 -3.46 -3.58 -5.27
C GLY A 271 -5.00 -3.58 -5.18
N TYR A 272 -5.62 -2.44 -4.87
CA TYR A 272 -7.06 -2.37 -4.59
C TYR A 272 -7.82 -1.33 -5.42
N VAL A 273 -7.21 -0.19 -5.72
CA VAL A 273 -7.93 0.95 -6.35
C VAL A 273 -7.90 0.94 -7.88
N GLY A 274 -7.03 0.12 -8.50
CA GLY A 274 -6.81 0.11 -9.96
C GLY A 274 -8.07 -0.23 -10.75
N ASP A 275 -8.85 -1.19 -10.25
CA ASP A 275 -10.11 -1.64 -10.86
C ASP A 275 -11.13 -0.51 -11.02
N ALA A 276 -11.21 0.42 -10.05
CA ALA A 276 -12.13 1.56 -10.12
C ALA A 276 -11.80 2.51 -11.28
N PHE A 277 -10.54 2.58 -11.69
CA PHE A 277 -10.07 3.39 -12.82
C PHE A 277 -10.03 2.62 -14.15
N GLY A 278 -10.41 1.34 -14.17
CA GLY A 278 -10.35 0.45 -15.34
C GLY A 278 -10.91 1.05 -16.63
N ARG A 279 -12.01 1.82 -16.53
CA ARG A 279 -12.70 2.45 -17.67
C ARG A 279 -12.07 3.76 -18.15
N TYR A 280 -11.08 4.28 -17.43
CA TYR A 280 -10.50 5.61 -17.66
C TYR A 280 -9.00 5.56 -18.01
N TRP A 281 -8.48 4.38 -18.35
CA TRP A 281 -7.05 4.12 -18.63
C TRP A 281 -6.47 4.85 -19.85
N THR A 282 -7.29 5.56 -20.63
CA THR A 282 -6.80 6.34 -21.77
C THR A 282 -5.93 7.49 -21.28
N LEU A 283 -4.61 7.31 -21.35
CA LEU A 283 -3.63 8.35 -21.04
C LEU A 283 -3.49 9.28 -22.24
N THR A 284 -4.14 10.44 -22.17
CA THR A 284 -4.14 11.46 -23.22
C THR A 284 -2.94 12.42 -23.15
N GLU A 285 -2.18 12.37 -22.04
CA GLU A 285 -1.09 13.30 -21.73
C GLU A 285 0.16 12.54 -21.27
N PRO A 286 1.36 13.12 -21.42
CA PRO A 286 2.60 12.50 -20.94
C PRO A 286 2.61 12.43 -19.40
N LEU A 287 3.19 11.35 -18.88
CA LEU A 287 3.39 11.17 -17.44
C LEU A 287 4.75 11.73 -17.02
N ASN A 288 4.77 12.48 -15.91
CA ASN A 288 6.00 12.83 -15.21
C ASN A 288 6.42 11.67 -14.27
N ASP A 289 7.53 11.80 -13.54
CA ASP A 289 8.00 10.74 -12.63
C ASP A 289 6.96 10.35 -11.57
N VAL A 290 6.19 11.34 -11.10
CA VAL A 290 5.08 11.16 -10.15
C VAL A 290 3.96 10.36 -10.81
N GLY A 291 3.54 10.73 -12.01
CA GLY A 291 2.52 10.04 -12.79
C GLY A 291 2.91 8.61 -13.15
N LEU A 292 4.19 8.34 -13.44
CA LEU A 292 4.69 6.99 -13.67
C LEU A 292 4.58 6.13 -12.42
N GLN A 293 4.92 6.67 -11.25
CA GLN A 293 4.73 5.97 -9.97
C GLN A 293 3.24 5.77 -9.65
N GLY A 294 2.41 6.78 -9.88
CA GLY A 294 0.96 6.69 -9.69
C GLY A 294 0.35 5.62 -10.59
N LEU A 295 0.77 5.57 -11.86
CA LEU A 295 0.38 4.54 -12.81
C LEU A 295 0.76 3.15 -12.32
N TRP A 296 1.98 2.99 -11.81
CA TRP A 296 2.45 1.73 -11.25
C TRP A 296 1.56 1.26 -10.10
N PHE A 297 1.19 2.14 -9.17
CA PHE A 297 0.28 1.79 -8.07
C PHE A 297 -1.12 1.40 -8.53
N LEU A 298 -1.64 2.04 -9.59
CA LEU A 298 -2.90 1.66 -10.21
C LEU A 298 -2.79 0.29 -10.89
N LEU A 299 -1.72 0.03 -11.66
CA LEU A 299 -1.51 -1.25 -12.36
C LEU A 299 -1.44 -2.43 -11.40
N LEU A 300 -0.76 -2.27 -10.26
CA LEU A 300 -0.67 -3.33 -9.26
C LEU A 300 -2.02 -3.77 -8.70
N GLY A 301 -3.06 -2.92 -8.82
CA GLY A 301 -4.43 -3.22 -8.39
C GLY A 301 -5.45 -3.29 -9.51
N ALA A 302 -5.04 -3.33 -10.79
CA ALA A 302 -5.95 -3.37 -11.92
C ALA A 302 -5.99 -4.78 -12.52
N ARG A 303 -7.14 -5.42 -12.44
CA ARG A 303 -7.43 -6.74 -13.03
C ARG A 303 -7.91 -6.54 -14.45
N GLY A 304 -7.31 -7.26 -15.39
CA GLY A 304 -7.67 -7.20 -16.80
C GLY A 304 -7.02 -6.07 -17.61
N VAL A 305 -6.07 -5.31 -17.04
CA VAL A 305 -5.26 -4.39 -17.83
C VAL A 305 -4.18 -5.18 -18.56
N VAL A 306 -4.39 -5.39 -19.86
CA VAL A 306 -3.33 -5.84 -20.76
C VAL A 306 -2.50 -4.61 -21.13
N LEU A 307 -1.27 -4.55 -20.61
CA LEU A 307 -0.32 -3.50 -20.98
C LEU A 307 0.09 -3.70 -22.45
N VAL A 308 -0.61 -3.06 -23.39
CA VAL A 308 -0.12 -2.94 -24.76
C VAL A 308 0.93 -1.84 -24.76
N SER A 309 2.20 -2.22 -24.70
CA SER A 309 3.31 -1.26 -24.75
C SER A 309 3.20 -0.43 -26.03
N ILE A 310 2.91 0.86 -25.92
CA ILE A 310 3.23 1.82 -26.96
C ILE A 310 4.74 2.07 -26.83
N LEU A 311 5.53 1.20 -27.47
CA LEU A 311 6.92 1.50 -27.75
C LEU A 311 6.93 2.79 -28.56
N ARG A 312 7.35 3.90 -27.94
CA ARG A 312 7.80 5.08 -28.66
C ARG A 312 9.02 4.66 -29.48
N THR A 313 8.81 4.29 -30.74
CA THR A 313 9.87 4.31 -31.75
C THR A 313 10.13 5.77 -32.11
N GLY A 314 10.95 6.42 -31.30
CA GLY A 314 11.45 7.77 -31.56
C GLY A 314 12.82 7.71 -32.22
N LYS A 315 12.84 7.94 -33.54
CA LYS A 315 13.96 8.38 -34.39
C LYS A 315 15.09 7.37 -34.69
N GLU A 316 15.05 6.82 -35.90
CA GLU A 316 16.17 7.00 -36.83
C GLU A 316 15.62 7.49 -38.18
N ALA A 317 15.68 8.81 -38.36
CA ALA A 317 15.87 9.38 -39.67
C ALA A 317 17.38 9.22 -39.98
N LEU A 318 17.75 8.22 -40.76
CA LEU A 318 19.02 8.16 -41.45
C LEU A 318 18.78 7.59 -42.86
N SER A 319 19.02 8.48 -43.83
CA SER A 319 19.41 8.22 -45.21
C SER A 319 20.01 6.83 -45.46
N VAL A 320 19.45 6.06 -46.41
CA VAL A 320 19.80 6.01 -47.85
C VAL A 320 18.61 5.43 -48.60
#